data_AF-A0A165PHU3-F1
#
_entry.id   AF-A0A165PHU3-F1
#
_cell.length_a   1.000
_cell.length_b   1.000
_cell.length_c   1.000
_cell.angle_alpha   90.00
_cell.angle_beta   90.00
_cell.angle_gamma   90.00
#
_symmetry.space_group_name_H-M   'P 1'
#
loop_
_entity.id
_entity.type
_entity.pdbx_description
1 polymer ?
#
loop_
_entity_poly.entity_id
_entity_poly.type
_entity_poly.pdbx_seq_one_letter_code
_entity_poly.pdbx_strand_id
1 'polypeptide(L)'
;MDYLIARFVHILLIAAWFGMTISGKQRAQWFARENLAKAAPPEIYLRKASVAGSLIGLGVIASGFWLIHLLGGFDAVPWSISLGFAASLAIVLTGALMIGRNWKKLATRRAAGAPQAELEAIAKQVGLWERAVQLLWLVALVSMVFRFEL
;
A
#
# COMPACT_ATOMS: atom_id res chain seq x y z
N MET A 1 -8.90 -19.58 -19.86
CA MET A 1 -7.47 -19.55 -19.47
C MET A 1 -7.06 -18.15 -19.02
N ASP A 2 -7.41 -17.14 -19.80
CA ASP A 2 -7.05 -15.73 -19.55
C ASP A 2 -7.51 -15.18 -18.18
N TYR A 3 -8.70 -15.58 -17.71
CA TYR A 3 -9.17 -15.21 -16.36
C TYR A 3 -8.23 -15.68 -15.24
N LEU A 4 -7.73 -16.93 -15.32
CA LEU A 4 -6.83 -17.48 -14.29
C LEU A 4 -5.49 -16.75 -14.30
N ILE A 5 -5.00 -16.37 -15.49
CA ILE A 5 -3.78 -15.59 -15.65
C ILE A 5 -3.95 -14.19 -15.06
N ALA A 6 -5.03 -13.49 -15.42
CA ALA A 6 -5.32 -12.15 -14.89
C ALA A 6 -5.46 -12.18 -13.36
N ARG A 7 -6.13 -13.21 -12.82
CA ARG A 7 -6.27 -13.41 -11.37
C ARG A 7 -4.93 -13.65 -10.69
N PHE A 8 -4.09 -14.52 -11.27
CA PHE A 8 -2.76 -14.81 -10.75
C PHE A 8 -1.87 -13.56 -10.75
N VAL A 9 -1.85 -12.80 -11.85
CA VAL A 9 -1.11 -11.54 -11.97
C VAL A 9 -1.58 -10.52 -10.94
N HIS A 10 -2.89 -10.37 -10.76
CA HIS A 10 -3.46 -9.46 -9.77
C HIS A 10 -3.03 -9.82 -8.35
N ILE A 11 -3.11 -11.10 -7.97
CA ILE A 11 -2.66 -11.60 -6.66
C ILE A 11 -1.16 -11.36 -6.47
N LEU A 12 -0.32 -11.63 -7.48
CA LEU A 12 1.12 -11.39 -7.41
C LEU A 12 1.45 -9.92 -7.21
N LEU A 13 0.80 -9.01 -7.94
CA LEU A 13 1.01 -7.57 -7.82
C LEU A 13 0.58 -7.07 -6.43
N ILE A 14 -0.58 -7.54 -5.96
CA ILE A 14 -1.07 -7.25 -4.61
C ILE A 14 -0.10 -7.75 -3.54
N ALA A 15 0.44 -8.97 -3.68
CA ALA A 15 1.40 -9.54 -2.73
C ALA A 15 2.74 -8.81 -2.74
N ALA A 16 3.25 -8.45 -3.92
CA ALA A 16 4.46 -7.65 -4.07
C ALA A 16 4.30 -6.28 -3.40
N TRP A 17 3.15 -5.64 -3.60
CA TRP A 17 2.82 -4.37 -2.96
C TRP A 17 2.80 -4.48 -1.43
N PHE A 18 2.14 -5.53 -0.91
CA PHE A 18 2.07 -5.81 0.51
C PHE A 18 3.46 -6.05 1.13
N GLY A 19 4.30 -6.86 0.48
CA GLY A 19 5.67 -7.13 0.94
C GLY A 19 6.51 -5.86 1.10
N MET A 20 6.32 -4.87 0.24
CA MET A 20 7.00 -3.57 0.35
C MET A 20 6.53 -2.73 1.55
N THR A 21 5.27 -2.89 1.99
CA THR A 21 4.66 -2.06 3.04
C THR A 21 4.78 -2.64 4.45
N ILE A 22 5.05 -3.94 4.59
CA ILE A 22 5.01 -4.66 5.89
C ILE A 22 6.00 -4.13 6.95
N SER A 23 7.08 -3.48 6.53
CA SER A 23 8.17 -3.01 7.40
C SER A 23 8.20 -1.50 7.60
N GLY A 24 7.25 -0.75 7.03
CA GLY A 24 7.34 0.71 7.00
C GLY A 24 7.21 1.36 8.39
N LYS A 25 6.46 0.78 9.34
CA LYS A 25 6.40 1.23 10.74
C LYS A 25 7.74 1.10 11.44
N GLN A 26 8.37 -0.07 11.32
CA GLN A 26 9.69 -0.32 11.91
C GLN A 26 10.72 0.64 11.31
N ARG A 27 10.66 0.84 10.00
CA ARG A 27 11.50 1.80 9.29
C ARG A 27 11.23 3.24 9.71
N ALA A 28 9.99 3.65 9.92
CA ALA A 28 9.63 5.00 10.36
C ALA A 28 10.09 5.24 11.81
N GLN A 29 9.96 4.24 12.68
CA GLN A 29 10.45 4.32 14.06
C GLN A 29 11.98 4.34 14.13
N TRP A 30 12.64 3.49 13.34
CA TRP A 30 14.09 3.49 13.20
C TRP A 30 14.59 4.82 12.65
N PHE A 31 13.94 5.34 11.61
CA PHE A 31 14.21 6.66 11.05
C PHE A 31 13.90 7.79 12.02
N ALA A 32 12.95 7.65 12.94
CA ALA A 32 12.75 8.64 13.99
C ALA A 32 13.87 8.60 15.04
N ARG A 33 14.47 7.44 15.30
CA ARG A 33 15.38 7.17 16.44
C ARG A 33 16.87 7.24 16.12
N GLU A 34 17.29 6.92 14.90
CA GLU A 34 18.72 6.94 14.57
C GLU A 34 19.28 8.36 14.59
N ASN A 35 20.54 8.54 14.97
CA ASN A 35 21.22 9.84 14.93
C ASN A 35 21.67 10.19 13.50
N LEU A 36 21.67 11.48 13.14
CA LEU A 36 22.09 12.05 11.85
C LEU A 36 23.45 11.54 11.30
N ALA A 37 24.29 10.97 12.17
CA ALA A 37 25.65 10.57 11.83
C ALA A 37 25.79 9.21 11.12
N LYS A 38 24.73 8.38 11.03
CA LYS A 38 24.82 7.08 10.35
C LYS A 38 23.71 6.89 9.30
N ALA A 39 24.18 6.85 8.05
CA ALA A 39 23.64 6.14 6.89
C ALA A 39 22.36 6.63 6.17
N ALA A 40 22.55 6.87 4.87
CA ALA A 40 21.60 7.00 3.76
C ALA A 40 20.56 8.14 3.83
N PRO A 41 20.55 9.08 2.85
CA PRO A 41 19.52 10.10 2.75
C PRO A 41 18.13 9.44 2.65
N PRO A 42 17.19 9.74 3.56
CA PRO A 42 15.83 9.20 3.52
C PRO A 42 15.13 9.44 2.18
N GLU A 43 15.52 10.49 1.46
CA GLU A 43 15.00 10.82 0.13
C GLU A 43 15.25 9.73 -0.91
N ILE A 44 16.40 9.05 -0.91
CA ILE A 44 16.71 8.01 -1.91
C ILE A 44 15.83 6.79 -1.67
N TYR A 45 15.64 6.44 -0.40
CA TYR A 45 14.80 5.32 0.01
C TYR A 45 13.32 5.61 -0.26
N LEU A 46 12.83 6.79 0.16
CA LEU A 46 11.47 7.23 -0.10
C LEU A 46 11.18 7.29 -1.59
N ARG A 47 12.12 7.76 -2.41
CA ARG A 47 11.92 7.86 -3.86
C ARG A 47 11.85 6.50 -4.53
N LYS A 48 12.72 5.55 -4.19
CA LYS A 48 12.68 4.19 -4.75
C LYS A 48 11.43 3.43 -4.31
N ALA A 49 11.10 3.47 -3.02
CA ALA A 49 9.89 2.82 -2.48
C ALA A 49 8.61 3.47 -3.01
N SER A 50 8.58 4.79 -3.18
CA SER A 50 7.43 5.51 -3.75
C SER A 50 7.22 5.18 -5.22
N VAL A 51 8.30 5.11 -6.03
CA VAL A 51 8.18 4.79 -7.46
C VAL A 51 7.76 3.33 -7.65
N ALA A 52 8.44 2.38 -6.99
CA ALA A 52 8.10 0.97 -7.06
C ALA A 52 6.68 0.70 -6.52
N GLY A 53 6.33 1.31 -5.39
CA GLY A 53 5.00 1.25 -4.79
C GLY A 53 3.89 1.79 -5.69
N SER A 54 4.14 2.92 -6.38
CA SER A 54 3.18 3.52 -7.30
C SER A 54 2.99 2.67 -8.56
N LEU A 55 4.08 2.17 -9.15
CA LEU A 55 4.02 1.31 -10.33
C LEU A 55 3.29 0.00 -10.04
N ILE A 56 3.60 -0.64 -8.92
CA ILE A 56 2.92 -1.87 -8.52
C ILE A 56 1.45 -1.58 -8.20
N GLY A 57 1.14 -0.48 -7.52
CA GLY A 57 -0.24 -0.06 -7.24
C GLY A 57 -1.06 0.19 -8.51
N LEU A 58 -0.47 0.85 -9.52
CA LEU A 58 -1.10 1.02 -10.83
C LEU A 58 -1.31 -0.34 -11.52
N GLY A 59 -0.34 -1.25 -11.41
CA GLY A 59 -0.47 -2.62 -11.90
C GLY A 59 -1.64 -3.38 -11.24
N VAL A 60 -1.83 -3.22 -9.93
CA VAL A 60 -2.99 -3.79 -9.21
C VAL A 60 -4.30 -3.26 -9.79
N ILE A 61 -4.41 -1.94 -9.98
CA ILE A 61 -5.63 -1.33 -10.55
C ILE A 61 -5.87 -1.83 -11.98
N ALA A 62 -4.84 -1.83 -12.84
CA ALA A 62 -4.94 -2.26 -14.22
C ALA A 62 -5.33 -3.74 -14.36
N SER A 63 -4.71 -4.62 -13.57
CA SER A 63 -5.07 -6.05 -13.54
C SER A 63 -6.46 -6.30 -12.96
N GLY A 64 -6.92 -5.47 -12.01
CA GLY A 64 -8.29 -5.51 -11.48
C GLY A 64 -9.33 -5.12 -12.54
N PHE A 65 -9.08 -4.06 -13.31
CA PHE A 65 -9.91 -3.69 -14.46
C PHE A 65 -9.94 -4.80 -15.53
N TRP A 66 -8.78 -5.41 -15.81
CA TRP A 66 -8.70 -6.53 -16.75
C TRP A 66 -9.55 -7.72 -16.28
N LEU A 67 -9.50 -8.07 -15.00
CA LEU A 67 -10.34 -9.12 -14.42
C LEU A 67 -11.83 -8.84 -14.61
N ILE A 68 -12.27 -7.62 -14.33
CA ILE A 68 -13.67 -7.21 -14.46
C ILE A 68 -14.11 -7.24 -15.92
N HIS A 69 -13.25 -6.77 -16.83
CA HIS A 69 -13.52 -6.82 -18.27
C HIS A 69 -13.70 -8.26 -18.78
N LEU A 70 -12.83 -9.18 -18.38
CA LEU A 70 -12.91 -10.60 -18.77
C LEU A 70 -14.17 -11.31 -18.23
N LEU A 71 -14.79 -10.79 -17.19
CA LEU A 71 -16.01 -11.32 -16.59
C LEU A 71 -17.29 -10.70 -17.18
N GLY A 72 -17.18 -9.86 -18.22
CA GLY A 72 -18.32 -9.23 -18.89
C GLY A 72 -18.65 -7.82 -18.40
N GLY A 73 -17.78 -7.20 -17.60
CA GLY A 73 -17.96 -5.84 -17.08
C GLY A 73 -18.52 -5.79 -15.66
N PHE A 74 -18.69 -4.57 -15.14
CA PHE A 74 -19.08 -4.33 -13.74
C PHE A 74 -20.46 -4.88 -13.37
N ASP A 75 -21.38 -4.98 -14.33
CA ASP A 75 -22.74 -5.49 -14.10
C ASP A 75 -22.79 -7.03 -14.04
N ALA A 76 -21.80 -7.70 -14.62
CA ALA A 76 -21.74 -9.16 -14.72
C ALA A 76 -20.85 -9.81 -13.65
N VAL A 77 -20.02 -9.03 -12.95
CA VAL A 77 -19.16 -9.53 -11.88
C VAL A 77 -19.91 -9.72 -10.56
N PRO A 78 -19.64 -10.82 -9.83
CA PRO A 78 -20.06 -10.95 -8.44
C PRO A 78 -19.69 -9.73 -7.61
N TRP A 79 -20.62 -9.28 -6.75
CA TRP A 79 -20.45 -8.09 -5.93
C TRP A 79 -19.17 -8.12 -5.07
N SER A 80 -18.71 -9.32 -4.67
CA SER A 80 -17.48 -9.50 -3.89
C SER A 80 -16.24 -9.05 -4.67
N ILE A 81 -16.19 -9.27 -5.98
CA ILE A 81 -15.07 -8.83 -6.83
C ILE A 81 -15.04 -7.31 -6.91
N SER A 82 -16.21 -6.66 -7.05
CA SER A 82 -16.33 -5.20 -7.03
C SER A 82 -15.90 -4.61 -5.68
N LEU A 83 -16.25 -5.26 -4.56
CA LEU A 83 -15.78 -4.87 -3.23
C LEU A 83 -14.25 -4.97 -3.12
N GLY A 84 -13.66 -6.07 -3.58
CA GLY A 84 -12.21 -6.24 -3.55
C GLY A 84 -11.45 -5.25 -4.43
N PHE A 85 -12.06 -4.85 -5.55
CA PHE A 85 -11.52 -3.82 -6.42
C PHE A 85 -11.58 -2.45 -5.74
N ALA A 86 -12.70 -2.10 -5.11
CA ALA A 86 -12.84 -0.87 -4.33
C ALA A 86 -11.85 -0.82 -3.15
N ALA A 87 -11.66 -1.95 -2.45
CA ALA A 87 -10.66 -2.07 -1.40
C ALA A 87 -9.23 -1.85 -1.92
N SER A 88 -8.90 -2.44 -3.08
CA SER A 88 -7.62 -2.21 -3.76
C SER A 88 -7.39 -0.74 -4.12
N LEU A 89 -8.43 -0.05 -4.58
CA LEU A 89 -8.36 1.38 -4.87
C LEU A 89 -8.10 2.20 -3.59
N ALA A 90 -8.82 1.89 -2.51
CA ALA A 90 -8.65 2.53 -1.20
C ALA A 90 -7.25 2.30 -0.62
N ILE A 91 -6.67 1.11 -0.81
CA ILE A 91 -5.29 0.78 -0.45
C ILE A 91 -4.31 1.71 -1.16
N VAL A 92 -4.40 1.82 -2.49
CA VAL A 92 -3.50 2.66 -3.29
C VAL A 92 -3.61 4.13 -2.88
N LEU A 93 -4.83 4.64 -2.70
CA LEU A 93 -5.07 6.01 -2.27
C LEU A 93 -4.53 6.28 -0.86
N THR A 94 -4.82 5.40 0.10
CA THR A 94 -4.36 5.56 1.49
C THR A 94 -2.85 5.43 1.59
N GLY A 95 -2.24 4.50 0.84
CA GLY A 95 -0.79 4.34 0.77
C GLY A 95 -0.10 5.55 0.17
N ALA A 96 -0.54 6.00 -1.01
CA ALA A 96 0.08 7.14 -1.68
C ALA A 96 -0.11 8.45 -0.89
N LEU A 97 -1.31 8.70 -0.38
CA LEU A 97 -1.66 9.96 0.27
C LEU A 97 -1.29 9.97 1.75
N MET A 98 -1.79 9.03 2.55
CA MET A 98 -1.64 9.09 4.01
C MET A 98 -0.26 8.64 4.46
N ILE A 99 0.22 7.49 3.99
CA ILE A 99 1.56 7.00 4.34
C ILE A 99 2.62 7.93 3.74
N GLY A 100 2.50 8.27 2.46
CA GLY A 100 3.41 9.20 1.77
C GLY A 100 3.49 10.58 2.43
N ARG A 101 2.35 11.20 2.78
CA ARG A 101 2.32 12.51 3.46
C ARG A 101 2.97 12.46 4.84
N ASN A 102 2.71 11.42 5.63
CA ASN A 102 3.30 11.31 6.97
C ASN A 102 4.80 11.02 6.92
N TRP A 103 5.26 10.25 5.94
CA TRP A 103 6.70 10.09 5.67
C TRP A 103 7.38 11.39 5.29
N LYS A 104 6.78 12.18 4.38
CA LYS A 104 7.29 13.51 4.02
C LYS A 104 7.34 14.43 5.23
N LYS A 105 6.26 14.44 6.03
CA LYS A 105 6.19 15.22 7.28
C LYS A 105 7.28 14.80 8.27
N LEU A 106 7.52 13.50 8.43
CA LEU A 106 8.57 12.95 9.30
C LEU A 106 9.95 13.40 8.85
N ALA A 107 10.25 13.32 7.55
CA ALA A 107 11.51 13.77 6.98
C ALA A 107 11.72 15.28 7.19
N THR A 108 10.73 16.11 6.88
CA THR A 108 10.82 17.57 7.06
C THR A 108 10.99 17.98 8.52
N ARG A 109 10.22 17.38 9.44
CA ARG A 109 10.29 17.72 10.87
C ARG A 109 11.61 17.29 11.49
N ARG A 110 12.14 16.14 11.08
CA ARG A 110 13.44 15.68 11.53
C ARG A 110 14.57 16.58 11.01
N ALA A 111 14.52 17.00 9.74
CA ALA A 111 15.48 17.97 9.19
C ALA A 111 15.44 19.32 9.93
N ALA A 112 14.28 19.71 10.46
CA ALA A 112 14.10 20.91 11.28
C ALA A 112 14.54 20.74 12.75
N GLY A 113 15.10 19.58 13.15
CA GLY A 113 15.53 19.33 14.52
C GLY A 113 14.38 19.19 15.53
N ALA A 114 13.20 18.74 15.08
CA ALA A 114 12.04 18.57 15.96
C ALA A 114 12.33 17.59 17.12
N PRO A 115 11.68 17.76 18.29
CA PRO A 115 11.85 16.88 19.44
C PRO A 115 11.52 15.42 19.10
N GLN A 116 12.24 14.49 19.74
CA GLN A 116 12.07 13.05 19.51
C GLN A 116 10.62 12.58 19.68
N ALA A 117 9.91 13.11 20.68
CA ALA A 117 8.50 12.79 20.92
C ALA A 117 7.59 13.14 19.73
N GLU A 118 7.87 14.25 19.04
CA GLU A 118 7.12 14.65 17.83
C GLU A 118 7.40 13.68 16.68
N LEU A 119 8.66 13.30 16.48
CA LEU A 119 9.06 12.35 15.43
C LEU A 119 8.42 10.98 15.65
N GLU A 120 8.43 10.48 16.89
CA GLU A 120 7.80 9.20 17.22
C GLU A 120 6.27 9.23 17.06
N ALA A 121 5.62 10.36 17.36
CA ALA A 121 4.18 10.52 17.13
C ALA A 121 3.84 10.43 15.64
N ILE A 122 4.62 11.06 14.76
CA ILE A 122 4.44 10.96 13.31
C ILE A 122 4.74 9.53 12.82
N ALA A 123 5.80 8.88 13.31
CA ALA A 123 6.11 7.49 12.97
C ALA A 123 4.99 6.51 13.40
N LYS A 124 4.34 6.76 14.54
CA LYS A 124 3.14 6.00 14.97
C LYS A 124 1.98 6.18 13.98
N GLN A 125 1.77 7.38 13.45
CA GLN A 125 0.73 7.62 12.43
C GLN A 125 1.01 6.84 11.14
N VAL A 126 2.28 6.80 10.68
CA VAL A 126 2.68 5.95 9.54
C VAL A 126 2.29 4.49 9.80
N GLY A 127 2.64 3.96 10.97
CA GLY A 127 2.30 2.58 11.33
C GLY A 127 0.80 2.30 11.50
N LEU A 128 0.00 3.31 11.88
CA LEU A 128 -1.45 3.18 11.95
C LEU A 128 -2.05 3.03 10.55
N TRP A 129 -1.64 3.88 9.62
CA TRP A 129 -2.11 3.84 8.23
C TRP A 129 -1.66 2.56 7.52
N GLU A 130 -0.46 2.08 7.79
CA GLU A 130 -0.01 0.77 7.29
C GLU A 130 -0.91 -0.36 7.77
N ARG A 131 -1.28 -0.39 9.06
CA ARG A 131 -2.21 -1.40 9.57
C ARG A 131 -3.58 -1.30 8.89
N ALA A 132 -4.10 -0.08 8.69
CA ALA A 132 -5.36 0.12 7.99
C ALA A 132 -5.29 -0.42 6.55
N VAL A 133 -4.19 -0.15 5.85
CA VAL A 133 -3.90 -0.68 4.51
C VAL A 133 -3.81 -2.21 4.51
N GLN A 134 -3.15 -2.82 5.50
CA GLN A 134 -3.07 -4.28 5.64
C GLN A 134 -4.44 -4.92 5.91
N LEU A 135 -5.32 -4.25 6.65
CA LEU A 135 -6.70 -4.70 6.85
C LEU A 135 -7.51 -4.63 5.55
N LEU A 136 -7.43 -3.51 4.82
CA LEU A 136 -8.07 -3.37 3.51
C LEU A 136 -7.55 -4.42 2.52
N TRP A 137 -6.26 -4.76 2.62
CA TRP A 137 -5.66 -5.83 1.82
C TRP A 137 -6.29 -7.18 2.12
N LEU A 138 -6.51 -7.49 3.40
CA LEU A 138 -7.14 -8.75 3.80
C LEU A 138 -8.57 -8.83 3.26
N VAL A 139 -9.31 -7.71 3.29
CA VAL A 139 -10.62 -7.60 2.65
C VAL A 139 -10.54 -7.83 1.14
N ALA A 140 -9.60 -7.18 0.44
CA ALA A 140 -9.43 -7.33 -1.01
C ALA A 140 -9.09 -8.77 -1.39
N LEU A 141 -8.19 -9.41 -0.65
CA LEU A 141 -7.77 -10.78 -0.91
C LEU A 141 -8.90 -11.76 -0.61
N VAL A 142 -9.59 -11.60 0.51
CA VAL A 142 -10.72 -12.48 0.87
C VAL A 142 -11.83 -12.39 -0.18
N SER A 143 -12.19 -11.17 -0.59
CA SER A 143 -13.30 -10.91 -1.52
C SER A 143 -13.02 -11.30 -2.98
N MET A 144 -11.76 -11.28 -3.41
CA MET A 144 -11.36 -11.67 -4.78
C MET A 144 -10.86 -13.11 -4.91
N VAL A 145 -10.36 -13.72 -3.82
CA VAL A 145 -9.88 -15.10 -3.84
C VAL A 145 -10.98 -16.08 -3.48
N PHE A 146 -11.78 -15.78 -2.45
CA PHE A 146 -12.89 -16.64 -2.06
C PHE A 146 -14.16 -16.13 -2.74
N ARG A 147 -14.70 -16.96 -3.64
CA ARG A 147 -16.02 -16.71 -4.22
C ARG A 147 -17.04 -17.02 -3.12
N PHE A 148 -17.57 -15.97 -2.50
CA PHE A 148 -18.77 -16.10 -1.69
C PHE A 148 -19.94 -16.12 -2.67
N GLU A 149 -20.40 -17.31 -3.02
CA GLU A 149 -21.67 -17.48 -3.72
C GLU A 149 -22.77 -17.15 -2.70
N LEU A 150 -23.44 -16.02 -2.92
CA LEU A 150 -24.62 -15.56 -2.18
C LEU A 150 -25.81 -15.57 -3.13
#